data_AF-A0A3Q8V8M0-F1
#
_entry.id   AF-A0A3Q8V8M0-F1
#
_cell.length_a   1.000
_cell.length_b   1.000
_cell.length_c   1.000
_cell.angle_alpha   90.00
_cell.angle_beta   90.00
_cell.angle_gamma   90.00
#
_symmetry.space_group_name_H-M   'P 1'
#
loop_
_entity.id
_entity.type
_entity.pdbx_description
1 polymer ?
#
loop_
_entity_poly.entity_id
_entity_poly.type
_entity_poly.pdbx_seq_one_letter_code
_entity_poly.pdbx_strand_id
1 'polypeptide(L)'
;MARWDPGAMERLRKAALDLFGEHGYDAVTVTQIAERAGLTRRTFHRYFPDKREILFAGSDRLPPAVAEAVLAVDPGLAPLRAALSALRAVGTEMSAHLTDSGRRRAIIDSSAELQERERSKSAAVTAALRDALDRRGAGRTEADLAARVASIVAEEAFRRWSDGERPFSECFDDAEAALHAVLTGDA
;
A
#
# COMPACT_ATOMS: atom_id res chain seq x y z
N MET A 1 -33.39 -2.73 -5.34
CA MET A 1 -32.25 -2.96 -4.43
C MET A 1 -31.14 -3.63 -5.23
N ALA A 2 -30.09 -2.88 -5.61
CA ALA A 2 -29.03 -3.42 -6.47
C ALA A 2 -28.26 -4.51 -5.70
N ARG A 3 -28.42 -5.75 -6.17
CA ARG A 3 -27.67 -6.92 -5.72
C ARG A 3 -26.19 -6.61 -5.89
N TRP A 4 -25.49 -6.39 -4.78
CA TRP A 4 -24.05 -6.17 -4.75
C TRP A 4 -23.40 -7.38 -5.42
N ASP A 5 -22.70 -7.16 -6.53
CA ASP A 5 -21.91 -8.21 -7.16
C ASP A 5 -20.52 -8.20 -6.49
N PRO A 6 -20.20 -9.21 -5.66
CA PRO A 6 -18.94 -9.26 -4.94
C PRO A 6 -17.72 -9.32 -5.88
N GLY A 7 -17.91 -9.75 -7.14
CA GLY A 7 -16.85 -9.78 -8.15
C GLY A 7 -16.68 -8.49 -8.95
N ALA A 8 -17.58 -7.51 -8.82
CA ALA A 8 -17.54 -6.31 -9.67
C ALA A 8 -16.28 -5.48 -9.49
N MET A 9 -15.83 -5.27 -8.24
CA MET A 9 -14.60 -4.55 -7.94
C MET A 9 -13.38 -5.25 -8.56
N GLU A 10 -13.30 -6.58 -8.42
CA GLU A 10 -12.19 -7.35 -8.95
C GLU A 10 -12.16 -7.40 -10.48
N ARG A 11 -13.34 -7.52 -11.12
CA ARG A 11 -13.44 -7.42 -12.58
C ARG A 11 -13.01 -6.06 -13.10
N LEU A 12 -13.37 -4.97 -12.42
CA LEU A 12 -12.92 -3.62 -12.76
C LEU A 12 -11.39 -3.52 -12.63
N ARG A 13 -10.82 -4.01 -11.52
CA ARG A 13 -9.39 -3.94 -11.27
C ARG A 13 -8.59 -4.71 -12.31
N LYS A 14 -9.01 -5.95 -12.61
CA LYS A 14 -8.42 -6.77 -13.66
C LYS A 14 -8.50 -6.09 -15.04
N ALA A 15 -9.69 -5.61 -15.41
CA ALA A 15 -9.89 -4.90 -16.69
C ALA A 15 -9.00 -3.65 -16.81
N ALA A 16 -8.81 -2.90 -15.71
CA ALA A 16 -7.94 -1.74 -15.70
C ALA A 16 -6.46 -2.13 -15.88
N LEU A 17 -5.97 -3.14 -15.14
CA LEU A 17 -4.58 -3.61 -15.28
C LEU A 17 -4.29 -4.16 -16.68
N ASP A 18 -5.25 -4.86 -17.29
CA ASP A 18 -5.15 -5.35 -18.67
C ASP A 18 -5.07 -4.18 -19.66
N LEU A 19 -6.03 -3.25 -19.61
CA LEU A 19 -6.06 -2.10 -20.52
C LEU A 19 -4.86 -1.17 -20.35
N PHE A 20 -4.43 -0.89 -19.12
CA PHE A 20 -3.24 -0.07 -18.86
C PHE A 20 -1.97 -0.73 -19.37
N GLY A 21 -1.87 -2.06 -19.28
CA GLY A 21 -0.75 -2.81 -19.86
C GLY A 21 -0.78 -2.84 -21.41
N GLU A 22 -1.97 -2.94 -22.00
CA GLU A 22 -2.17 -2.98 -23.45
C GLU A 22 -1.95 -1.61 -24.14
N HIS A 23 -2.37 -0.52 -23.50
CA HIS A 23 -2.49 0.79 -24.16
C HIS A 23 -1.75 1.93 -23.43
N GLY A 24 -1.19 1.66 -22.26
CA GLY A 24 -0.65 2.69 -21.37
C GLY A 24 -1.74 3.36 -20.52
N TYR A 25 -1.34 3.88 -19.35
CA TYR A 25 -2.27 4.49 -18.40
C TYR A 25 -3.04 5.67 -18.99
N ASP A 26 -2.38 6.56 -19.73
CA ASP A 26 -2.96 7.82 -20.19
C ASP A 26 -4.04 7.60 -21.26
N ALA A 27 -3.86 6.63 -22.15
CA ALA A 27 -4.77 6.35 -23.27
C ALA A 27 -6.08 5.68 -22.86
N VAL A 28 -6.16 5.14 -21.63
CA VAL A 28 -7.32 4.37 -21.16
C VAL A 28 -8.31 5.27 -20.41
N THR A 29 -9.60 5.06 -20.68
CA THR A 29 -10.72 5.77 -20.06
C THR A 29 -11.50 4.89 -19.10
N VAL A 30 -12.20 5.52 -18.15
CA VAL A 30 -13.14 4.82 -17.24
C VAL A 30 -14.21 4.03 -17.99
N THR A 31 -14.69 4.56 -19.12
CA THR A 31 -15.70 3.89 -19.95
C THR A 31 -15.17 2.57 -20.50
N GLN A 32 -13.97 2.56 -21.09
CA GLN A 32 -13.34 1.34 -21.62
C GLN A 32 -13.13 0.29 -20.51
N ILE A 33 -12.69 0.72 -19.32
CA ILE A 33 -12.52 -0.18 -18.16
C ILE A 33 -13.86 -0.81 -17.77
N ALA A 34 -14.91 0.00 -17.66
CA ALA A 34 -16.23 -0.48 -17.29
C ALA A 34 -16.77 -1.47 -18.34
N GLU A 35 -16.69 -1.14 -19.62
CA GLU A 35 -17.12 -2.00 -20.73
C GLU A 35 -16.35 -3.33 -20.75
N ARG A 36 -15.03 -3.30 -20.61
CA ARG A 36 -14.18 -4.50 -20.51
C ARG A 36 -14.56 -5.39 -19.32
N ALA A 37 -14.99 -4.79 -18.21
CA ALA A 37 -15.47 -5.52 -17.03
C ALA A 37 -16.93 -6.01 -17.12
N GLY A 38 -17.63 -5.71 -18.22
CA GLY A 38 -19.06 -6.01 -18.40
C GLY A 38 -19.97 -5.15 -17.51
N LEU A 39 -19.55 -3.92 -17.20
CA LEU A 39 -20.21 -2.99 -16.29
C LEU A 39 -20.45 -1.63 -16.94
N THR A 40 -21.27 -0.81 -16.29
CA THR A 40 -21.52 0.57 -16.75
C THR A 40 -20.54 1.55 -16.11
N ARG A 41 -20.31 2.70 -16.76
CA ARG A 41 -19.58 3.83 -16.16
C ARG A 41 -20.19 4.28 -14.82
N ARG A 42 -21.52 4.25 -14.69
CA ARG A 42 -22.20 4.55 -13.41
C ARG A 42 -21.79 3.54 -12.32
N THR A 43 -21.67 2.26 -12.66
CA THR A 43 -21.22 1.23 -11.73
C THR A 43 -19.75 1.45 -11.35
N PHE A 44 -18.88 1.81 -12.29
CA PHE A 44 -17.49 2.17 -11.97
C PHE A 44 -17.42 3.26 -10.91
N HIS A 45 -18.14 4.37 -11.11
CA HIS A 45 -18.11 5.52 -10.19
C HIS A 45 -18.71 5.23 -8.81
N ARG A 46 -19.45 4.13 -8.65
CA ARG A 46 -19.88 3.64 -7.33
C ARG A 46 -18.72 3.05 -6.52
N TYR A 47 -17.68 2.54 -7.17
CA TYR A 47 -16.52 1.92 -6.54
C TYR A 47 -15.32 2.87 -6.48
N PHE A 48 -15.06 3.61 -7.56
CA PHE A 48 -13.89 4.45 -7.69
C PHE A 48 -14.25 5.83 -8.24
N PRO A 49 -13.76 6.93 -7.65
CA PRO A 49 -14.06 8.26 -8.16
C PRO A 49 -13.48 8.47 -9.57
N ASP A 50 -12.29 7.91 -9.85
CA ASP A 50 -11.57 8.04 -11.10
C ASP A 50 -10.77 6.77 -11.45
N LYS A 51 -10.10 6.76 -12.62
CA LYS A 51 -9.27 5.64 -13.08
C LYS A 51 -7.97 5.45 -12.30
N ARG A 52 -7.51 6.45 -11.52
CA ARG A 52 -6.29 6.37 -10.72
C ARG A 52 -6.57 5.57 -9.45
N GLU A 53 -7.67 5.86 -8.77
CA GLU A 53 -7.99 5.22 -7.48
C GLU A 53 -8.19 3.71 -7.58
N ILE A 54 -8.46 3.17 -8.78
CA ILE A 54 -8.54 1.71 -8.99
C ILE A 54 -7.21 1.00 -8.69
N LEU A 55 -6.08 1.67 -8.96
CA LEU A 55 -4.76 1.16 -8.64
C LEU A 55 -4.48 1.26 -7.14
N PHE A 56 -5.27 1.99 -6.37
CA PHE A 56 -5.12 2.15 -4.92
C PHE A 56 -6.30 1.54 -4.15
N ALA A 57 -7.05 0.64 -4.78
CA ALA A 57 -8.17 -0.04 -4.17
C ALA A 57 -7.77 -0.69 -2.84
N GLY A 58 -8.50 -0.39 -1.77
CA GLY A 58 -8.23 -0.90 -0.43
C GLY A 58 -7.16 -0.15 0.36
N SER A 59 -6.40 0.76 -0.26
CA SER A 59 -5.37 1.54 0.45
C SER A 59 -5.91 2.44 1.55
N ASP A 60 -7.17 2.87 1.47
CA ASP A 60 -7.80 3.68 2.54
C ASP A 60 -7.96 2.93 3.86
N ARG A 61 -7.85 1.60 3.83
CA ARG A 61 -7.86 0.75 5.03
C ARG A 61 -6.49 0.68 5.69
N LEU A 62 -5.41 1.04 4.99
CA LEU A 62 -4.04 0.96 5.51
C LEU A 62 -3.83 1.87 6.72
N PRO A 63 -4.10 3.19 6.68
CA PRO A 63 -3.86 4.07 7.82
C PRO A 63 -4.53 3.61 9.13
N PRO A 64 -5.84 3.28 9.17
CA PRO A 64 -6.44 2.77 10.39
C PRO A 64 -5.90 1.39 10.78
N ALA A 65 -5.66 0.47 9.83
CA ALA A 65 -5.12 -0.86 10.15
C ALA A 65 -3.73 -0.78 10.81
N VAL A 66 -2.83 0.07 10.29
CA VAL A 66 -1.49 0.24 10.90
C VAL A 66 -1.58 0.93 12.25
N ALA A 67 -2.48 1.88 12.43
CA ALA A 67 -2.67 2.55 13.70
C ALA A 67 -3.15 1.58 14.79
N GLU A 68 -4.16 0.77 14.47
CA GLU A 68 -4.65 -0.28 15.38
C GLU A 68 -3.58 -1.33 15.67
N ALA A 69 -2.82 -1.76 14.65
CA ALA A 69 -1.73 -2.70 14.83
C ALA A 69 -0.63 -2.15 15.76
N VAL A 70 -0.27 -0.87 15.63
CA VAL A 70 0.69 -0.21 16.54
C VAL A 70 0.16 -0.19 17.98
N LEU A 71 -1.13 0.11 18.18
CA LEU A 71 -1.71 0.14 19.51
C LEU A 71 -1.84 -1.26 20.15
N ALA A 72 -1.92 -2.31 19.33
CA ALA A 72 -2.05 -3.69 19.79
C ALA A 72 -0.73 -4.37 20.17
N VAL A 73 0.43 -3.82 19.75
CA VAL A 73 1.73 -4.37 20.16
C VAL A 73 2.04 -4.08 21.64
N ASP A 74 2.93 -4.89 22.23
CA ASP A 74 3.39 -4.72 23.61
C ASP A 74 3.76 -3.25 23.91
N PRO A 75 3.12 -2.59 24.91
CA PRO A 75 3.43 -1.21 25.29
C PRO A 75 4.90 -0.94 25.62
N GLY A 76 5.65 -1.95 26.07
CA GLY A 76 7.08 -1.83 26.39
C GLY A 76 8.00 -1.74 25.17
N LEU A 77 7.51 -2.03 23.95
CA LEU A 77 8.32 -1.96 22.75
C LEU A 77 8.67 -0.52 22.38
N ALA A 78 9.95 -0.30 22.11
CA ALA A 78 10.50 0.94 21.57
C ALA A 78 9.72 1.38 20.31
N PRO A 79 9.52 2.70 20.10
CA PRO A 79 8.63 3.22 19.04
C PRO A 79 8.91 2.66 17.64
N LEU A 80 10.18 2.59 17.24
CA LEU A 80 10.56 2.04 15.93
C LEU A 80 10.21 0.55 15.78
N ARG A 81 10.45 -0.26 16.82
CA ARG A 81 10.12 -1.70 16.80
C ARG A 81 8.61 -1.93 16.76
N ALA A 82 7.85 -1.12 17.48
CA ALA A 82 6.38 -1.15 17.42
C ALA A 82 5.86 -0.85 16.00
N ALA A 83 6.39 0.21 15.36
CA ALA A 83 6.02 0.58 14.00
C ALA A 83 6.41 -0.49 12.96
N LEU A 84 7.64 -1.02 13.03
CA LEU A 84 8.11 -2.08 12.14
C LEU A 84 7.28 -3.36 12.30
N SER A 85 6.99 -3.78 13.54
CA SER A 85 6.16 -4.96 13.83
C SER A 85 4.75 -4.80 13.26
N ALA A 86 4.12 -3.63 13.47
CA ALA A 86 2.80 -3.33 12.93
C ALA A 86 2.77 -3.35 11.39
N LEU A 87 3.73 -2.70 10.73
CA LEU A 87 3.82 -2.68 9.27
C LEU A 87 4.09 -4.07 8.68
N ARG A 88 4.95 -4.86 9.31
CA ARG A 88 5.22 -6.24 8.91
C ARG A 88 3.96 -7.10 8.98
N ALA A 89 3.21 -7.00 10.08
CA ALA A 89 1.98 -7.76 10.28
C ALA A 89 0.91 -7.39 9.24
N VAL A 90 0.59 -6.09 9.12
CA VAL A 90 -0.41 -5.59 8.17
C VAL A 90 0.00 -5.88 6.72
N GLY A 91 1.26 -5.65 6.37
CA GLY A 91 1.76 -5.91 5.02
C GLY A 91 1.72 -7.40 4.66
N THR A 92 2.06 -8.29 5.60
CA THR A 92 1.99 -9.75 5.38
C THR A 92 0.55 -10.19 5.11
N GLU A 93 -0.40 -9.77 5.95
CA GLU A 93 -1.83 -10.09 5.77
C GLU A 93 -2.36 -9.58 4.43
N MET A 94 -2.06 -8.33 4.08
CA MET A 94 -2.56 -7.74 2.84
C MET A 94 -1.92 -8.34 1.59
N SER A 95 -0.62 -8.64 1.64
CA SER A 95 0.11 -9.23 0.51
C SER A 95 -0.49 -10.58 0.05
N ALA A 96 -1.09 -11.35 0.97
CA ALA A 96 -1.74 -12.61 0.66
C ALA A 96 -2.96 -12.47 -0.28
N HIS A 97 -3.51 -11.27 -0.39
CA HIS A 97 -4.69 -10.97 -1.21
C HIS A 97 -4.39 -10.07 -2.41
N LEU A 98 -3.17 -9.52 -2.51
CA LEU A 98 -2.77 -8.64 -3.59
C LEU A 98 -2.25 -9.45 -4.78
N THR A 99 -3.07 -9.56 -5.82
CA THR A 99 -2.65 -10.16 -7.10
C THR A 99 -2.21 -9.07 -8.09
N ASP A 100 -1.38 -9.47 -9.07
CA ASP A 100 -0.83 -8.58 -10.11
C ASP A 100 -0.03 -7.38 -9.57
N SER A 101 0.62 -7.52 -8.40
CA SER A 101 1.39 -6.46 -7.74
C SER A 101 2.50 -5.89 -8.62
N GLY A 102 3.26 -6.74 -9.31
CA GLY A 102 4.31 -6.31 -10.24
C GLY A 102 3.77 -5.52 -11.45
N ARG A 103 2.66 -5.97 -12.06
CA ARG A 103 1.99 -5.23 -13.16
C ARG A 103 1.49 -3.88 -12.69
N ARG A 104 0.85 -3.84 -11.52
CA ARG A 104 0.38 -2.61 -10.88
C ARG A 104 1.55 -1.65 -10.61
N ARG A 105 2.67 -2.16 -10.09
CA ARG A 105 3.90 -1.38 -9.83
C ARG A 105 4.44 -0.77 -11.12
N ALA A 106 4.61 -1.56 -12.17
CA ALA A 106 5.07 -1.07 -13.47
C ALA A 106 4.17 0.05 -14.05
N ILE A 107 2.85 -0.05 -13.87
CA ILE A 107 1.91 1.00 -14.29
C ILE A 107 2.12 2.28 -13.48
N ILE A 108 2.24 2.18 -12.15
CA ILE A 108 2.48 3.36 -11.29
C ILE A 108 3.80 4.03 -11.65
N ASP A 109 4.86 3.26 -11.86
CA ASP A 109 6.18 3.79 -12.19
C ASP A 109 6.22 4.49 -13.56
N SER A 110 5.29 4.15 -14.46
CA SER A 110 5.16 4.78 -15.79
C SER A 110 4.54 6.18 -15.79
N SER A 111 3.97 6.67 -14.69
CA SER A 111 3.23 7.94 -14.63
C SER A 111 3.55 8.77 -13.39
N ALA A 112 3.99 10.01 -13.59
CA ALA A 112 4.27 10.94 -12.50
C ALA A 112 3.04 11.21 -11.61
N GLU A 113 1.85 11.32 -12.20
CA GLU A 113 0.59 11.52 -11.45
C GLU A 113 0.32 10.34 -10.49
N LEU A 114 0.56 9.11 -10.95
CA LEU A 114 0.38 7.92 -10.13
C LEU A 114 1.40 7.86 -8.99
N GLN A 115 2.65 8.21 -9.26
CA GLN A 115 3.69 8.29 -8.23
C GLN A 115 3.37 9.34 -7.16
N GLU A 116 2.90 10.53 -7.56
CA GLU A 116 2.47 11.57 -6.62
C GLU A 116 1.31 11.12 -5.74
N ARG A 117 0.37 10.38 -6.34
CA ARG A 117 -0.74 9.81 -5.60
C ARG A 117 -0.29 8.74 -4.61
N GLU A 118 0.62 7.87 -5.01
CA GLU A 118 1.19 6.86 -4.12
C GLU A 118 1.91 7.52 -2.94
N ARG A 119 2.76 8.53 -3.19
CA ARG A 119 3.43 9.30 -2.12
C ARG A 119 2.43 9.93 -1.15
N SER A 120 1.32 10.45 -1.67
CA SER A 120 0.24 11.03 -0.83
C SER A 120 -0.42 9.97 0.05
N LYS A 121 -0.63 8.74 -0.46
CA LYS A 121 -1.18 7.63 0.31
C LYS A 121 -0.17 7.13 1.36
N SER A 122 1.11 6.99 1.00
CA SER A 122 2.17 6.65 1.96
C SER A 122 2.26 7.67 3.10
N ALA A 123 2.19 8.98 2.78
CA ALA A 123 2.21 10.03 3.79
C ALA A 123 1.05 9.91 4.80
N ALA A 124 -0.13 9.47 4.37
CA ALA A 124 -1.26 9.21 5.27
C ALA A 124 -1.00 8.02 6.21
N VAL A 125 -0.33 6.97 5.73
CA VAL A 125 0.10 5.82 6.56
C VAL A 125 1.15 6.27 7.57
N THR A 126 2.16 7.04 7.15
CA THR A 126 3.19 7.60 8.04
C THR A 126 2.58 8.49 9.13
N ALA A 127 1.60 9.33 8.78
CA ALA A 127 0.88 10.16 9.74
C ALA A 127 0.14 9.31 10.77
N ALA A 128 -0.56 8.25 10.33
CA ALA A 128 -1.27 7.35 11.22
C ALA A 128 -0.33 6.58 12.18
N LEU A 129 0.84 6.15 11.69
CA LEU A 129 1.89 5.55 12.53
C LEU A 129 2.38 6.53 13.60
N ARG A 130 2.71 7.76 13.20
CA ARG A 130 3.17 8.80 14.13
C ARG A 130 2.13 9.06 15.22
N ASP A 131 0.88 9.24 14.83
CA ASP A 131 -0.21 9.54 15.75
C ASP A 131 -0.53 8.35 16.67
N ALA A 132 -0.33 7.10 16.22
CA ALA A 132 -0.43 5.91 17.05
C ALA A 132 0.73 5.78 18.05
N LEU A 133 1.96 6.12 17.64
CA LEU A 133 3.13 6.12 18.52
C LEU A 133 3.04 7.22 19.59
N ASP A 134 2.55 8.40 19.24
CA ASP A 134 2.25 9.48 20.20
C ASP A 134 1.24 9.03 21.27
N ARG A 135 0.18 8.31 20.85
CA ARG A 135 -0.80 7.70 21.77
C ARG A 135 -0.19 6.60 22.66
N ARG A 136 0.91 5.97 22.26
CA ARG A 136 1.69 5.04 23.10
C ARG A 136 2.63 5.76 24.08
N GLY A 137 2.66 7.09 24.07
CA GLY A 137 3.50 7.90 24.95
C GLY A 137 4.92 8.14 24.42
N ALA A 138 5.19 7.86 23.14
CA ALA A 138 6.48 8.18 22.54
C ALA A 138 6.68 9.70 22.49
N GLY A 139 7.93 10.16 22.67
CA GLY A 139 8.25 11.58 22.49
C GLY A 139 7.99 12.02 21.05
N ARG A 140 7.55 13.28 20.84
CA ARG A 140 7.19 13.81 19.50
C ARG A 140 8.24 13.53 18.42
N THR A 141 9.52 13.77 18.72
CA THR A 141 10.63 13.54 17.78
C THR A 141 10.85 12.05 17.52
N GLU A 142 10.76 11.21 18.56
CA GLU A 142 10.92 9.77 18.43
C GLU A 142 9.79 9.17 17.60
N ALA A 143 8.54 9.60 17.82
CA ALA A 143 7.38 9.16 17.04
C ALA A 143 7.51 9.54 15.56
N ASP A 144 7.94 10.76 15.25
CA ASP A 144 8.14 11.22 13.87
C ASP A 144 9.27 10.44 13.16
N LEU A 145 10.43 10.30 13.82
CA LEU A 145 11.56 9.54 13.27
C LEU A 145 11.20 8.06 13.08
N ALA A 146 10.61 7.42 14.09
CA ALA A 146 10.21 6.03 14.03
C ALA A 146 9.20 5.77 12.91
N ALA A 147 8.18 6.63 12.77
CA ALA A 147 7.18 6.49 11.72
C ALA A 147 7.80 6.61 10.31
N ARG A 148 8.69 7.59 10.09
CA ARG A 148 9.36 7.80 8.79
C ARG A 148 10.30 6.65 8.44
N VAL A 149 11.16 6.25 9.39
CA VAL A 149 12.11 5.15 9.19
C VAL A 149 11.37 3.83 8.91
N ALA A 150 10.34 3.52 9.69
CA ALA A 150 9.56 2.32 9.47
C ALA A 150 8.81 2.35 8.11
N SER A 151 8.33 3.53 7.69
CA SER A 151 7.70 3.69 6.37
C SER A 151 8.68 3.40 5.23
N ILE A 152 9.94 3.86 5.32
CA ILE A 152 10.99 3.58 4.33
C ILE A 152 11.25 2.07 4.24
N VAL A 153 11.33 1.37 5.38
CA VAL A 153 11.50 -0.09 5.40
C VAL A 153 10.33 -0.80 4.73
N ALA A 154 9.09 -0.39 5.01
CA ALA A 154 7.91 -0.98 4.40
C ALA A 154 7.84 -0.72 2.88
N GLU A 155 8.24 0.47 2.41
CA GLU A 155 8.31 0.81 0.99
C GLU A 155 9.35 -0.04 0.25
N GLU A 156 10.53 -0.22 0.84
CA GLU A 156 11.57 -1.13 0.32
C GLU A 156 11.08 -2.58 0.24
N ALA A 157 10.47 -3.07 1.33
CA ALA A 157 9.90 -4.41 1.39
C ALA A 157 8.82 -4.61 0.32
N PHE A 158 7.90 -3.65 0.16
CA PHE A 158 6.83 -3.71 -0.82
C PHE A 158 7.35 -3.70 -2.25
N ARG A 159 8.41 -2.94 -2.55
CA ARG A 159 9.05 -2.94 -3.86
C ARG A 159 9.65 -4.31 -4.19
N ARG A 160 10.49 -4.84 -3.29
CA ARG A 160 11.12 -6.17 -3.46
C ARG A 160 10.09 -7.28 -3.60
N TRP A 161 9.02 -7.21 -2.82
CA TRP A 161 7.91 -8.15 -2.89
C TRP A 161 7.12 -8.02 -4.20
N SER A 162 6.89 -6.81 -4.71
CA SER A 162 6.16 -6.59 -5.97
C SER A 162 6.94 -7.08 -7.19
N ASP A 163 8.28 -7.06 -7.13
CA ASP A 163 9.18 -7.45 -8.22
C ASP A 163 9.54 -8.95 -8.19
N GLY A 164 9.16 -9.68 -7.14
CA GLY A 164 9.60 -11.06 -6.90
C GLY A 164 8.49 -12.02 -6.49
N GLU A 165 8.86 -13.29 -6.30
CA GLU A 165 7.96 -14.37 -5.87
C GLU A 165 8.07 -14.69 -4.36
N ARG A 166 8.96 -14.00 -3.65
CA ARG A 166 9.22 -14.25 -2.22
C ARG A 166 8.09 -13.70 -1.34
N PRO A 167 7.79 -14.31 -0.18
CA PRO A 167 6.83 -13.76 0.77
C PRO A 167 7.18 -12.33 1.20
N PHE A 168 6.15 -11.49 1.41
CA PHE A 168 6.35 -10.11 1.87
C PHE A 168 7.13 -10.03 3.18
N SER A 169 6.88 -10.97 4.10
CA SER A 169 7.58 -11.05 5.39
C SER A 169 9.09 -11.20 5.24
N GLU A 170 9.56 -12.00 4.28
CA GLU A 170 11.00 -12.16 3.99
C GLU A 170 11.58 -10.89 3.38
N CYS A 171 10.85 -10.26 2.45
CA CYS A 171 11.26 -8.98 1.87
C CYS A 171 11.34 -7.86 2.93
N PHE A 172 10.48 -7.92 3.95
CA PHE A 172 10.50 -7.01 5.09
C PHE A 172 11.70 -7.26 5.99
N ASP A 173 11.99 -8.53 6.31
CA ASP A 173 13.15 -8.91 7.11
C ASP A 173 14.47 -8.48 6.42
N ASP A 174 14.57 -8.66 5.09
CA ASP A 174 15.70 -8.18 4.29
C ASP A 174 15.83 -6.64 4.30
N ALA A 175 14.71 -5.92 4.29
CA ALA A 175 14.70 -4.45 4.30
C ALA A 175 15.11 -3.90 5.69
N GLU A 176 14.65 -4.56 6.76
CA GLU A 176 15.05 -4.25 8.13
C GLU A 176 16.53 -4.55 8.38
N ALA A 177 17.04 -5.68 7.87
CA ALA A 177 18.46 -6.02 7.92
C ALA A 177 19.33 -4.99 7.17
N ALA A 178 18.88 -4.54 6.00
CA ALA A 178 19.57 -3.50 5.23
C ALA A 178 19.61 -2.15 5.98
N LEU A 179 18.50 -1.75 6.62
CA LEU A 179 18.49 -0.56 7.47
C LEU A 179 19.52 -0.68 8.61
N HIS A 180 19.58 -1.84 9.27
CA HIS A 180 20.55 -2.06 10.34
C HIS A 180 21.99 -1.92 9.84
N ALA A 181 22.33 -2.57 8.72
CA ALA A 181 23.65 -2.46 8.09
C ALA A 181 24.04 -1.01 7.76
N VAL A 182 23.10 -0.23 7.21
CA VAL A 182 23.33 1.19 6.90
C VAL A 182 23.59 2.02 8.17
N LEU A 183 22.92 1.70 9.28
CA LEU A 183 23.09 2.43 10.54
C LEU A 183 24.37 2.04 11.30
N THR A 184 24.83 0.79 11.20
CA THR A 184 26.05 0.32 11.88
C THR A 184 27.32 0.46 11.04
N GLY A 185 27.19 0.61 9.72
CA GLY A 185 28.32 0.69 8.79
C GLY A 185 28.89 -0.67 8.38
N ASP A 186 28.18 -1.77 8.69
CA ASP A 186 28.55 -3.12 8.28
C ASP A 186 28.01 -3.39 6.87
N ALA A 187 28.77 -3.02 5.83
CA ALA A 187 28.46 -3.31 4.42
C ALA A 187 29.46 -4.31 3.83
#